data_AF-A0A2G6GSL3-F1
#
_entry.id   AF-A0A2G6GSL3-F1
#
_cell.length_a   1.000
_cell.length_b   1.000
_cell.length_c   1.000
_cell.angle_alpha   90.00
_cell.angle_beta   90.00
_cell.angle_gamma   90.00
#
_symmetry.space_group_name_H-M   'P 1'
#
loop_
_entity.id
_entity.type
_entity.pdbx_description
1 polymer ?
#
loop_
_entity_poly.entity_id
_entity_poly.type
_entity_poly.pdbx_seq_one_letter_code
_entity_poly.pdbx_strand_id
1 'polypeptide(L)'
;MKAEESPQKTKELRMDLILLFDTFGYLPVKYIQKSLNKQKILRKLGRNDYLTLWTIQPIERYKQLEKDRIIFGRIDLSDWYKDDNVKFRQTYDWLVSQMEKRISPKPFEDALPIWAWYQYLNANRKRPDLRNSNLLPRGQKGVRIEFRKKKSEVLLSDFELWHSPLNYFYIADNEKEDKEFNALLNACGVKFIDKEKYPPYIRKKVEDSWVKIFDMDYCPKYSASPFDKKSIQATFWNLSVDEIIKVDKFVAR
;
A
#
# COMPACT_ATOMS: atom_id res chain seq x y z
N MET A 1 42.57 -16.78 50.48
CA MET A 1 42.85 -16.13 49.19
C MET A 1 41.78 -16.58 48.21
N LYS A 2 40.72 -15.79 48.07
CA LYS A 2 39.67 -15.99 47.06
C LYS A 2 40.04 -15.07 45.90
N ALA A 3 40.31 -15.64 44.72
CA ALA A 3 40.51 -14.88 43.50
C ALA A 3 39.16 -14.78 42.79
N GLU A 4 38.71 -13.54 42.64
CA GLU A 4 37.45 -13.13 42.02
C GLU A 4 37.52 -13.26 40.49
N GLU A 5 36.38 -13.66 39.92
CA GLU A 5 36.10 -13.72 38.49
C GLU A 5 36.10 -12.32 37.87
N SER A 6 36.82 -12.12 36.76
CA SER A 6 36.75 -10.91 35.94
C SER A 6 35.75 -11.08 34.79
N PRO A 7 34.71 -10.22 34.66
CA PRO A 7 33.82 -10.22 33.50
C PRO A 7 34.35 -9.27 32.42
N GLN A 8 34.99 -9.82 31.38
CA GLN A 8 35.47 -9.03 30.24
C GLN A 8 34.91 -9.58 28.93
N LYS A 9 33.64 -9.23 28.62
CA LYS A 9 33.05 -9.32 27.28
C LYS A 9 31.79 -8.47 27.14
N THR A 10 31.95 -7.16 27.28
CA THR A 10 30.92 -6.15 26.91
C THR A 10 31.58 -4.78 26.73
N LYS A 11 32.39 -4.61 25.67
CA LYS A 11 32.93 -3.30 25.28
C LYS A 11 33.42 -3.29 23.83
N GLU A 12 32.53 -3.55 22.88
CA GLU A 12 32.86 -3.40 21.45
C GLU A 12 31.69 -2.90 20.59
N LEU A 13 30.78 -2.11 21.19
CA LEU A 13 29.65 -1.51 20.48
C LEU A 13 29.42 -0.03 20.85
N ARG A 14 30.47 0.65 21.33
CA ARG A 14 30.39 2.03 21.84
C ARG A 14 31.44 2.98 21.25
N MET A 15 31.78 2.83 19.97
CA MET A 15 32.74 3.73 19.32
C MET A 15 32.41 4.10 17.86
N ASP A 16 31.14 4.17 17.46
CA ASP A 16 30.77 4.70 16.13
C ASP A 16 29.53 5.61 16.11
N LEU A 17 29.01 6.04 17.26
CA LEU A 17 27.82 6.91 17.33
C LEU A 17 28.10 8.37 17.68
N ILE A 18 29.36 8.74 17.92
CA ILE A 18 29.72 10.10 18.37
C ILE A 18 30.27 10.96 17.22
N LEU A 19 30.65 10.38 16.08
CA LEU A 19 31.20 11.15 14.95
C LEU A 19 30.18 11.51 13.86
N LEU A 20 28.88 11.29 14.09
CA LEU A 20 27.82 11.71 13.16
C LEU A 20 27.02 12.93 13.63
N PHE A 21 27.54 13.69 14.59
CA PHE A 21 26.85 14.83 15.20
C PHE A 21 27.32 16.22 14.73
N ASP A 22 28.39 16.33 13.93
CA ASP A 22 28.98 17.64 13.60
C ASP A 22 28.97 18.07 12.12
N THR A 23 28.28 17.36 11.21
CA THR A 23 28.22 17.78 9.78
C THR A 23 26.86 17.76 9.09
N PHE A 24 25.78 17.36 9.76
CA PHE A 24 24.43 17.46 9.19
C PHE A 24 23.44 18.00 10.22
N GLY A 25 22.91 19.20 9.94
CA GLY A 25 21.89 19.84 10.74
C GLY A 25 20.70 18.91 11.02
N TYR A 26 20.22 18.96 12.26
CA TYR A 26 18.97 18.40 12.79
C TYR A 26 18.06 17.74 11.75
N LEU A 27 18.16 16.43 11.59
CA LEU A 27 17.11 15.64 10.93
C LEU A 27 15.95 15.42 11.92
N PRO A 28 14.72 15.84 11.60
CA PRO A 28 13.58 15.69 12.50
C PRO A 28 13.22 14.22 12.74
N VAL A 29 12.89 13.90 13.99
CA VAL A 29 12.53 12.56 14.55
C VAL A 29 11.55 11.74 13.67
N LYS A 30 10.74 12.39 12.83
CA LYS A 30 9.84 11.74 11.85
C LYS A 30 10.56 10.82 10.84
N TYR A 31 11.83 11.07 10.52
CA TYR A 31 12.60 10.21 9.60
C TYR A 31 13.09 8.92 10.26
N ILE A 32 13.34 8.94 11.57
CA ILE A 32 13.77 7.77 12.34
C ILE A 32 12.61 6.75 12.46
N GLN A 33 11.37 7.24 12.66
CA GLN A 33 10.19 6.38 12.72
C GLN A 33 9.93 5.63 11.39
N LYS A 34 10.17 6.28 10.24
CA LYS A 34 9.96 5.70 8.91
C LYS A 34 10.97 4.58 8.60
N SER A 35 12.21 4.74 9.04
CA SER A 35 13.28 3.73 8.99
C SER A 35 12.94 2.50 9.86
N LEU A 36 12.47 2.73 11.08
CA LEU A 36 12.09 1.67 12.02
C LEU A 36 10.87 0.86 11.55
N ASN A 37 9.86 1.53 10.96
CA ASN A 37 8.69 0.84 10.38
C ASN A 37 9.07 -0.02 9.17
N LYS A 38 9.96 0.46 8.29
CA LYS A 38 10.47 -0.34 7.17
C LYS A 38 11.19 -1.60 7.67
N GLN A 39 12.04 -1.48 8.69
CA GLN A 39 12.76 -2.62 9.26
C GLN A 39 11.83 -3.62 9.98
N LYS A 40 10.77 -3.16 10.66
CA LYS A 40 9.78 -4.04 11.30
C LYS A 40 8.94 -4.82 10.29
N ILE A 41 8.46 -4.17 9.23
CA ILE A 41 7.72 -4.82 8.13
C ILE A 41 8.59 -5.87 7.44
N LEU A 42 9.87 -5.54 7.18
CA LEU A 42 10.82 -6.47 6.55
C LEU A 42 11.12 -7.69 7.43
N ARG A 43 11.21 -7.52 8.76
CA ARG A 43 11.46 -8.63 9.69
C ARG A 43 10.31 -9.64 9.76
N LYS A 44 9.06 -9.23 9.51
CA LYS A 44 7.87 -10.08 9.63
C LYS A 44 7.54 -10.85 8.34
N LEU A 45 7.99 -10.38 7.17
CA LEU A 45 7.69 -10.98 5.86
C LEU A 45 8.60 -12.16 5.46
N GLY A 46 9.40 -12.71 6.37
CA GLY A 46 10.32 -13.83 6.10
C GLY A 46 11.50 -13.48 5.18
N ARG A 47 12.58 -14.29 5.22
CA ARG A 47 13.84 -14.14 4.48
C ARG A 47 13.73 -14.15 2.93
N ASN A 48 12.52 -14.18 2.37
CA ASN A 48 12.31 -14.18 0.93
C ASN A 48 12.10 -12.74 0.45
N ASP A 49 12.95 -12.23 -0.43
CA ASP A 49 12.83 -10.88 -1.00
C ASP A 49 11.65 -10.71 -1.96
N TYR A 50 10.92 -11.78 -2.25
CA TYR A 50 9.79 -11.82 -3.15
C TYR A 50 8.46 -12.03 -2.43
N LEU A 51 7.40 -11.45 -2.99
CA LEU A 51 6.01 -11.68 -2.62
C LEU A 51 5.34 -12.55 -3.69
N THR A 52 4.53 -13.51 -3.27
CA THR A 52 3.55 -14.15 -4.17
C THR A 52 2.29 -13.30 -4.21
N LEU A 53 1.87 -12.93 -5.42
CA LEU A 53 0.73 -12.05 -5.67
C LEU A 53 -0.21 -12.67 -6.71
N TRP A 54 -1.46 -12.20 -6.72
CA TRP A 54 -2.47 -12.60 -7.70
C TRP A 54 -3.15 -11.40 -8.34
N THR A 55 -3.10 -11.28 -9.67
CA THR A 55 -3.88 -10.27 -10.40
C THR A 55 -4.96 -10.94 -11.25
N ILE A 56 -6.10 -10.27 -11.37
CA ILE A 56 -7.17 -10.67 -12.29
C ILE A 56 -7.09 -9.75 -13.50
N GLN A 57 -7.01 -10.33 -14.69
CA GLN A 57 -6.86 -9.58 -15.95
C GLN A 57 -7.85 -10.09 -16.99
N PRO A 58 -8.42 -9.22 -17.84
CA PRO A 58 -9.11 -9.65 -19.05
C PRO A 58 -8.21 -10.54 -19.91
N ILE A 59 -8.80 -11.53 -20.60
CA ILE A 59 -8.02 -12.47 -21.41
C ILE A 59 -7.17 -11.79 -22.49
N GLU A 60 -7.67 -10.70 -23.08
CA GLU A 60 -6.93 -9.95 -24.11
C GLU A 60 -5.70 -9.24 -23.54
N ARG A 61 -5.78 -8.77 -22.29
CA ARG A 61 -4.64 -8.17 -21.60
C ARG A 61 -3.55 -9.20 -21.28
N TYR A 62 -3.94 -10.43 -20.99
CA TYR A 62 -3.01 -11.53 -20.82
C TYR A 62 -2.35 -11.97 -22.13
N LYS A 63 -3.10 -12.06 -23.24
CA LYS A 63 -2.49 -12.30 -24.57
C LYS A 63 -1.48 -11.22 -24.94
N GLN A 64 -1.77 -9.97 -24.58
CA GLN A 64 -0.81 -8.87 -24.75
C GLN A 64 0.46 -9.11 -23.93
N LEU A 65 0.33 -9.54 -22.67
CA LEU A 65 1.49 -9.92 -21.85
C LEU A 65 2.30 -11.07 -22.46
N GLU A 66 1.65 -12.09 -23.02
CA GLU A 66 2.35 -13.18 -23.70
C GLU A 66 3.14 -12.69 -24.93
N LYS A 67 2.56 -11.76 -25.70
CA LYS A 67 3.17 -11.17 -26.89
C LYS A 67 4.32 -10.21 -26.55
N ASP A 68 4.04 -9.24 -25.69
CA ASP A 68 4.94 -8.12 -25.39
C ASP A 68 5.97 -8.51 -24.31
N ARG A 69 5.81 -9.67 -23.67
CA ARG A 69 6.58 -10.21 -22.53
C ARG A 69 6.52 -9.39 -21.25
N ILE A 70 6.13 -8.13 -21.32
CA ILE A 70 5.95 -7.23 -20.19
C ILE A 70 4.77 -6.30 -20.46
N ILE A 71 3.98 -6.01 -19.43
CA ILE A 71 2.91 -5.01 -19.49
C ILE A 71 3.07 -3.97 -18.39
N PHE A 72 2.57 -2.76 -18.67
CA PHE A 72 2.53 -1.64 -17.73
C PHE A 72 1.10 -1.12 -17.58
N GLY A 73 0.69 -0.70 -16.39
CA GLY A 73 -0.58 0.01 -16.24
C GLY A 73 -0.53 1.34 -16.98
N ARG A 74 -1.61 1.70 -17.70
CA ARG A 74 -1.66 2.93 -18.49
C ARG A 74 -3.02 3.62 -18.37
N ILE A 75 -3.01 4.95 -18.43
CA ILE A 75 -4.22 5.79 -18.41
C ILE A 75 -5.17 5.44 -19.57
N ASP A 76 -4.65 5.23 -20.77
CA ASP A 76 -5.44 4.93 -21.98
C ASP A 76 -6.20 3.60 -21.90
N LEU A 77 -5.81 2.71 -20.99
CA LEU A 77 -6.46 1.43 -20.71
C LEU A 77 -7.43 1.48 -19.52
N SER A 78 -7.60 2.64 -18.89
CA SER A 78 -8.40 2.81 -17.68
C SER A 78 -9.60 3.71 -17.93
N ASP A 79 -10.74 3.13 -18.28
CA ASP A 79 -11.95 3.90 -18.63
C ASP A 79 -12.40 4.84 -17.49
N TRP A 80 -12.25 4.39 -16.23
CA TRP A 80 -12.58 5.19 -15.05
C TRP A 80 -11.66 6.42 -14.84
N TYR A 81 -10.47 6.45 -15.45
CA TYR A 81 -9.58 7.61 -15.40
C TYR A 81 -9.95 8.64 -16.48
N LYS A 82 -10.62 8.20 -17.55
CA LYS A 82 -11.10 9.05 -18.66
C LYS A 82 -12.38 9.79 -18.30
N ASP A 83 -13.22 9.23 -17.43
CA ASP A 83 -14.42 9.90 -16.95
C ASP A 83 -14.08 11.25 -16.29
N ASP A 84 -14.99 12.24 -16.40
CA ASP A 84 -14.90 13.56 -15.74
C ASP A 84 -14.96 13.51 -14.20
N ASN A 85 -14.76 12.32 -13.62
CA ASN A 85 -14.75 12.10 -12.19
C ASN A 85 -13.40 12.52 -11.59
N VAL A 86 -13.20 13.84 -11.50
CA VAL A 86 -12.00 14.50 -10.96
C VAL A 86 -11.57 13.92 -9.61
N LYS A 87 -12.52 13.49 -8.77
CA LYS A 87 -12.26 12.92 -7.43
C LYS A 87 -11.50 11.61 -7.47
N PHE A 88 -11.86 10.72 -8.40
CA PHE A 88 -11.14 9.45 -8.57
C PHE A 88 -9.72 9.71 -9.08
N ARG A 89 -9.56 10.61 -10.06
CA ARG A 89 -8.24 11.00 -10.57
C ARG A 89 -7.32 11.48 -9.46
N GLN A 90 -7.77 12.46 -8.66
CA GLN A 90 -6.98 13.00 -7.53
C GLN A 90 -6.51 11.93 -6.53
N THR A 91 -7.37 10.94 -6.23
CA THR A 91 -7.01 9.87 -5.30
C THR A 91 -5.95 8.94 -5.90
N TYR A 92 -6.06 8.64 -7.19
CA TYR A 92 -5.08 7.82 -7.89
C TYR A 92 -3.76 8.57 -8.11
N ASP A 93 -3.79 9.87 -8.39
CA ASP A 93 -2.60 10.71 -8.45
C ASP A 93 -1.88 10.75 -7.10
N TRP A 94 -2.65 10.82 -5.99
CA TRP A 94 -2.09 10.69 -4.64
C TRP A 94 -1.41 9.33 -4.46
N LEU A 95 -2.05 8.22 -4.85
CA LEU A 95 -1.49 6.88 -4.77
C LEU A 95 -0.22 6.72 -5.63
N VAL A 96 -0.23 7.25 -6.85
CA VAL A 96 0.95 7.31 -7.74
C VAL A 96 2.09 8.04 -7.04
N SER A 97 1.83 9.20 -6.43
CA SER A 97 2.85 9.92 -5.67
C SER A 97 3.40 9.10 -4.49
N GLN A 98 2.58 8.25 -3.86
CA GLN A 98 3.03 7.36 -2.79
C GLN A 98 3.88 6.21 -3.33
N MET A 99 3.56 5.68 -4.51
CA MET A 99 4.37 4.68 -5.20
C MET A 99 5.73 5.27 -5.59
N GLU A 100 5.76 6.46 -6.20
CA GLU A 100 7.01 7.16 -6.56
C GLU A 100 7.93 7.36 -5.34
N LYS A 101 7.36 7.75 -4.19
CA LYS A 101 8.10 7.97 -2.94
C LYS A 101 8.59 6.69 -2.27
N ARG A 102 7.96 5.54 -2.51
CA ARG A 102 8.16 4.32 -1.69
C ARG A 102 8.77 3.15 -2.47
N ILE A 103 8.53 3.06 -3.77
CA ILE A 103 9.03 1.97 -4.62
C ILE A 103 10.04 2.50 -5.67
N SER A 104 9.61 3.32 -6.60
CA SER A 104 10.43 3.88 -7.70
C SER A 104 9.62 4.94 -8.47
N PRO A 105 10.27 5.89 -9.15
CA PRO A 105 9.61 6.81 -10.07
C PRO A 105 8.73 6.08 -11.09
N LYS A 106 7.71 6.77 -11.61
CA LYS A 106 6.89 6.21 -12.67
C LYS A 106 7.75 5.87 -13.90
N PRO A 107 7.48 4.74 -14.59
CA PRO A 107 8.27 4.35 -15.76
C PRO A 107 8.06 5.27 -16.97
N PHE A 108 6.92 5.96 -17.04
CA PHE A 108 6.58 6.96 -18.06
C PHE A 108 5.41 7.83 -17.55
N GLU A 109 5.12 8.93 -18.26
CA GLU A 109 4.17 9.97 -17.80
C GLU A 109 2.78 9.42 -17.46
N ASP A 110 2.22 8.60 -18.35
CA ASP A 110 0.86 8.03 -18.26
C ASP A 110 0.79 6.68 -17.53
N ALA A 111 1.82 6.34 -16.74
CA ALA A 111 1.86 5.07 -16.03
C ALA A 111 0.86 5.06 -14.87
N LEU A 112 0.03 4.03 -14.82
CA LEU A 112 -0.89 3.77 -13.71
C LEU A 112 -0.48 2.51 -12.93
N PRO A 113 -0.92 2.39 -11.66
CA PRO A 113 -0.71 1.19 -10.87
C PRO A 113 -1.39 -0.04 -11.51
N ILE A 114 -0.67 -1.16 -11.58
CA ILE A 114 -1.30 -2.48 -11.74
C ILE A 114 -1.67 -2.99 -10.35
N TRP A 115 -2.92 -3.42 -10.19
CA TRP A 115 -3.42 -3.99 -8.95
C TRP A 115 -3.25 -5.50 -8.89
N ALA A 116 -2.90 -6.00 -7.71
CA ALA A 116 -2.93 -7.41 -7.35
C ALA A 116 -3.35 -7.60 -5.90
N TRP A 117 -3.59 -8.85 -5.53
CA TRP A 117 -3.84 -9.29 -4.18
C TRP A 117 -2.59 -9.93 -3.60
N TYR A 118 -2.20 -9.51 -2.41
CA TYR A 118 -1.27 -10.25 -1.55
C TYR A 118 -2.02 -11.17 -0.58
N GLN A 119 -3.18 -10.70 -0.11
CA GLN A 119 -4.08 -11.41 0.80
C GLN A 119 -5.52 -11.11 0.41
N TYR A 120 -6.21 -12.00 -0.32
CA TYR A 120 -7.55 -11.70 -0.84
C TYR A 120 -8.60 -11.48 0.25
N LEU A 121 -8.74 -12.41 1.20
CA LEU A 121 -9.70 -12.28 2.32
C LEU A 121 -9.02 -12.23 3.68
N ASN A 122 -8.00 -13.05 3.88
CA ASN A 122 -7.23 -13.17 5.12
C ASN A 122 -5.98 -14.05 4.87
N ALA A 123 -5.14 -14.26 5.88
CA ALA A 123 -3.84 -14.88 5.73
C ALA A 123 -3.92 -16.34 5.25
N ASN A 124 -5.07 -16.99 5.51
CA ASN A 124 -5.36 -18.35 5.07
C ASN A 124 -6.05 -18.42 3.70
N ARG A 125 -6.53 -17.27 3.19
CA ARG A 125 -7.26 -17.13 1.92
C ARG A 125 -6.64 -16.01 1.09
N LYS A 126 -5.37 -16.20 0.71
CA LYS A 126 -4.60 -15.21 -0.06
C LYS A 126 -4.98 -15.14 -1.53
N ARG A 127 -5.30 -16.29 -2.13
CA ARG A 127 -5.64 -16.43 -3.55
C ARG A 127 -7.11 -16.06 -3.82
N PRO A 128 -7.42 -15.15 -4.75
CA PRO A 128 -8.79 -14.79 -5.11
C PRO A 128 -9.64 -15.98 -5.55
N ASP A 129 -10.87 -16.12 -5.05
CA ASP A 129 -11.77 -17.20 -5.45
C ASP A 129 -12.54 -16.84 -6.73
N LEU A 130 -12.29 -17.57 -7.81
CA LEU A 130 -12.88 -17.32 -9.14
C LEU A 130 -14.40 -17.55 -9.22
N ARG A 131 -15.01 -18.07 -8.15
CA ARG A 131 -16.47 -18.18 -8.03
C ARG A 131 -17.13 -16.85 -7.62
N ASN A 132 -16.33 -15.85 -7.24
CA ASN A 132 -16.82 -14.53 -6.86
C ASN A 132 -17.18 -13.70 -8.12
N SER A 133 -18.38 -13.11 -8.13
CA SER A 133 -18.94 -12.34 -9.24
C SER A 133 -18.29 -10.96 -9.42
N ASN A 134 -17.55 -10.45 -8.43
CA ASN A 134 -17.05 -9.08 -8.42
C ASN A 134 -15.63 -8.95 -9.01
N LEU A 135 -15.09 -10.01 -9.62
CA LEU A 135 -13.73 -10.01 -10.16
C LEU A 135 -13.63 -9.41 -11.57
N LEU A 136 -14.65 -9.65 -12.41
CA LEU A 136 -14.81 -9.11 -13.77
C LEU A 136 -16.31 -9.05 -14.12
N PRO A 137 -16.71 -8.20 -15.07
CA PRO A 137 -18.06 -8.21 -15.65
C PRO A 137 -18.55 -9.61 -16.02
N ARG A 138 -19.81 -9.91 -15.69
CA ARG A 138 -20.46 -11.20 -15.95
C ARG A 138 -20.31 -11.63 -17.40
N GLY A 139 -19.90 -12.88 -17.63
CA GLY A 139 -19.68 -13.45 -18.97
C GLY A 139 -18.33 -13.09 -19.61
N GLN A 140 -17.57 -12.16 -19.03
CA GLN A 140 -16.25 -11.81 -19.55
C GLN A 140 -15.24 -12.92 -19.28
N LYS A 141 -14.41 -13.23 -20.29
CA LYS A 141 -13.27 -14.14 -20.17
C LYS A 141 -12.10 -13.44 -19.48
N GLY A 142 -11.57 -14.07 -18.45
CA GLY A 142 -10.46 -13.55 -17.66
C GLY A 142 -9.42 -14.59 -17.32
N VAL A 143 -8.32 -14.11 -16.75
CA VAL A 143 -7.29 -14.94 -16.13
C VAL A 143 -7.00 -14.47 -14.71
N ARG A 144 -6.73 -15.42 -13.81
CA ARG A 144 -6.03 -15.15 -12.56
C ARG A 144 -4.57 -15.54 -12.74
N ILE A 145 -3.69 -14.56 -12.65
CA ILE A 145 -2.24 -14.74 -12.79
C ILE A 145 -1.65 -14.76 -11.38
N GLU A 146 -0.99 -15.85 -11.03
CA GLU A 146 -0.13 -15.97 -9.85
C GLU A 146 1.31 -15.68 -10.27
N PHE A 147 2.00 -14.78 -9.56
CA PHE A 147 3.35 -14.34 -9.93
C PHE A 147 4.18 -13.99 -8.69
N ARG A 148 5.51 -13.92 -8.86
CA ARG A 148 6.44 -13.43 -7.82
C ARG A 148 7.01 -12.08 -8.20
N LYS A 149 6.96 -11.13 -7.28
CA LYS A 149 7.56 -9.79 -7.47
C LYS A 149 8.40 -9.39 -6.28
N LYS A 150 9.47 -8.62 -6.50
CA LYS A 150 10.33 -8.18 -5.40
C LYS A 150 9.55 -7.26 -4.46
N LYS A 151 9.75 -7.42 -3.15
CA LYS A 151 9.15 -6.56 -2.12
C LYS A 151 9.43 -5.07 -2.36
N SER A 152 10.60 -4.73 -2.89
CA SER A 152 11.00 -3.35 -3.20
C SER A 152 10.22 -2.72 -4.35
N GLU A 153 9.56 -3.53 -5.19
CA GLU A 153 8.82 -3.09 -6.37
C GLU A 153 7.30 -3.04 -6.13
N VAL A 154 6.86 -3.31 -4.89
CA VAL A 154 5.45 -3.46 -4.54
C VAL A 154 5.11 -2.55 -3.37
N LEU A 155 4.02 -1.80 -3.51
CA LEU A 155 3.39 -1.07 -2.42
C LEU A 155 2.15 -1.85 -1.95
N LEU A 156 2.21 -2.38 -0.72
CA LEU A 156 1.06 -3.03 -0.09
C LEU A 156 0.15 -1.99 0.56
N SER A 157 -1.17 -2.20 0.47
CA SER A 157 -2.16 -1.40 1.19
C SER A 157 -3.31 -2.26 1.70
N ASP A 158 -3.91 -1.82 2.81
CA ASP A 158 -5.14 -2.39 3.35
C ASP A 158 -6.31 -2.07 2.41
N PHE A 159 -6.99 -3.09 1.91
CA PHE A 159 -8.08 -2.95 0.95
C PHE A 159 -9.30 -2.26 1.57
N GLU A 160 -9.63 -2.55 2.83
CA GLU A 160 -10.78 -1.93 3.49
C GLU A 160 -10.52 -0.45 3.77
N LEU A 161 -9.31 -0.12 4.23
CA LEU A 161 -8.95 1.29 4.47
C LEU A 161 -8.74 2.11 3.20
N TRP A 162 -8.50 1.48 2.05
CA TRP A 162 -8.39 2.18 0.76
C TRP A 162 -9.67 2.94 0.39
N HIS A 163 -10.82 2.53 0.93
CA HIS A 163 -12.06 3.28 0.78
C HIS A 163 -12.00 4.68 1.43
N SER A 164 -11.09 4.91 2.38
CA SER A 164 -10.91 6.22 2.99
C SER A 164 -10.33 7.25 2.01
N PRO A 165 -9.16 7.03 1.36
CA PRO A 165 -8.71 7.89 0.26
C PRO A 165 -9.76 8.08 -0.83
N LEU A 166 -10.37 6.99 -1.32
CA LEU A 166 -11.36 7.04 -2.41
C LEU A 166 -12.54 7.94 -2.10
N ASN A 167 -12.95 7.98 -0.83
CA ASN A 167 -14.07 8.79 -0.38
C ASN A 167 -13.65 10.05 0.34
N TYR A 168 -12.37 10.41 0.38
CA TYR A 168 -11.87 11.55 1.15
C TYR A 168 -12.23 11.51 2.65
N PHE A 169 -12.12 10.34 3.29
CA PHE A 169 -12.41 10.15 4.71
C PHE A 169 -11.16 10.22 5.58
N TYR A 170 -11.31 10.77 6.77
CA TYR A 170 -10.28 10.73 7.81
C TYR A 170 -10.19 9.32 8.41
N ILE A 171 -8.97 8.82 8.64
CA ILE A 171 -8.74 7.55 9.33
C ILE A 171 -8.36 7.83 10.79
N ALA A 172 -9.31 7.64 11.71
CA ALA A 172 -9.10 7.79 13.15
C ALA A 172 -8.64 6.47 13.81
N ASP A 173 -7.79 6.56 14.84
CA ASP A 173 -7.32 5.42 15.62
C ASP A 173 -8.38 4.93 16.62
N ASN A 174 -9.26 5.83 17.04
CA ASN A 174 -10.29 5.58 18.03
C ASN A 174 -11.44 6.61 17.93
N GLU A 175 -12.51 6.33 18.66
CA GLU A 175 -13.72 7.17 18.70
C GLU A 175 -13.46 8.60 19.18
N LYS A 176 -12.50 8.80 20.11
CA LYS A 176 -12.17 10.14 20.62
C LYS A 176 -11.58 11.00 19.49
N GLU A 177 -10.63 10.46 18.73
CA GLU A 177 -10.01 11.16 17.61
C GLU A 177 -11.02 11.46 16.50
N ASP A 178 -11.97 10.56 16.23
CA ASP A 178 -13.06 10.80 15.28
C ASP A 178 -13.98 11.95 15.74
N LYS A 179 -14.35 11.96 17.03
CA LYS A 179 -15.12 13.07 17.64
C LYS A 179 -14.37 14.40 17.58
N GLU A 180 -13.06 14.40 17.85
CA GLU A 180 -12.21 15.58 17.74
C GLU A 180 -12.14 16.11 16.30
N PHE A 181 -12.03 15.22 15.31
CA PHE A 181 -12.06 15.60 13.90
C PHE A 181 -13.42 16.20 13.51
N ASN A 182 -14.52 15.59 13.93
CA ASN A 182 -15.86 16.14 13.70
C ASN A 182 -16.08 17.51 14.37
N ALA A 183 -15.59 17.69 15.60
CA ALA A 183 -15.62 18.97 16.28
C ALA A 183 -14.80 20.04 15.53
N LEU A 184 -13.65 19.66 14.97
CA LEU A 184 -12.82 20.53 14.16
C LEU A 184 -13.53 20.97 12.86
N LEU A 185 -14.23 20.06 12.17
CA LEU A 185 -15.04 20.41 11.00
C LEU A 185 -16.13 21.42 11.37
N ASN A 186 -16.84 21.19 12.46
CA ASN A 186 -17.88 22.09 12.96
C ASN A 186 -17.32 23.47 13.31
N ALA A 187 -16.15 23.55 13.95
CA ALA A 187 -15.49 24.82 14.27
C ALA A 187 -15.07 25.61 13.02
N CYS A 188 -14.86 24.92 11.89
CA CYS A 188 -14.60 25.55 10.58
C CYS A 188 -15.87 25.92 9.82
N GLY A 189 -17.05 25.60 10.34
CA GLY A 189 -18.31 25.78 9.63
C GLY A 189 -18.48 24.89 8.39
N VAL A 190 -17.76 23.76 8.31
CA VAL A 190 -17.89 22.79 7.20
C VAL A 190 -18.47 21.47 7.69
N LYS A 191 -19.30 20.83 6.88
CA LYS A 191 -19.82 19.49 7.18
C LYS A 191 -18.92 18.42 6.57
N PHE A 192 -18.98 17.22 7.11
CA PHE A 192 -18.30 16.04 6.56
C PHE A 192 -18.54 15.83 5.05
N ILE A 193 -19.74 16.12 4.55
CA ILE A 193 -20.09 15.99 3.14
C ILE A 193 -19.46 17.07 2.24
N ASP A 194 -19.09 18.22 2.79
CA ASP A 194 -18.60 19.40 2.09
C ASP A 194 -17.07 19.34 1.87
N LYS A 195 -16.54 18.20 1.44
CA LYS A 195 -15.09 17.94 1.30
C LYS A 195 -14.37 19.00 0.45
N GLU A 196 -15.03 19.50 -0.60
CA GLU A 196 -14.50 20.57 -1.46
C GLU A 196 -14.27 21.89 -0.70
N LYS A 197 -15.03 22.13 0.38
CA LYS A 197 -14.93 23.34 1.21
C LYS A 197 -13.91 23.20 2.34
N TYR A 198 -13.26 22.04 2.50
CA TYR A 198 -12.31 21.84 3.59
C TYR A 198 -11.16 22.85 3.48
N PRO A 199 -10.84 23.58 4.56
CA PRO A 199 -9.64 24.41 4.62
C PRO A 199 -8.38 23.58 4.35
N PRO A 200 -7.29 24.17 3.80
CA PRO A 200 -6.07 23.45 3.45
C PRO A 200 -5.49 22.59 4.58
N TYR A 201 -5.56 23.04 5.82
CA TYR A 201 -5.04 22.29 6.96
C TYR A 201 -5.90 21.06 7.33
N ILE A 202 -7.23 21.11 7.09
CA ILE A 202 -8.12 19.96 7.24
C ILE A 202 -7.84 18.94 6.15
N ARG A 203 -7.73 19.38 4.89
CA ARG A 203 -7.33 18.54 3.75
C ARG A 203 -6.03 17.79 4.05
N LYS A 204 -5.02 18.53 4.51
CA LYS A 204 -3.73 17.96 4.92
C LYS A 204 -3.89 16.94 6.05
N LYS A 205 -4.69 17.22 7.07
CA LYS A 205 -4.93 16.28 8.18
C LYS A 205 -5.59 14.98 7.70
N VAL A 206 -6.51 15.07 6.74
CA VAL A 206 -7.14 13.91 6.09
C VAL A 206 -6.11 13.10 5.30
N GLU A 207 -5.36 13.74 4.39
CA GLU A 207 -4.34 13.08 3.58
C GLU A 207 -3.20 12.48 4.40
N ASP A 208 -2.77 13.16 5.47
CA ASP A 208 -1.77 12.66 6.41
C ASP A 208 -2.28 11.40 7.15
N SER A 209 -3.59 11.24 7.35
CA SER A 209 -4.17 10.03 7.94
C SER A 209 -4.15 8.84 6.98
N TRP A 210 -4.24 9.07 5.67
CA TRP A 210 -4.27 8.00 4.67
C TRP A 210 -2.99 7.19 4.58
N VAL A 211 -1.85 7.72 5.04
CA VAL A 211 -0.59 6.96 5.03
C VAL A 211 -0.68 5.69 5.88
N LYS A 212 -1.65 5.62 6.82
CA LYS A 212 -1.98 4.46 7.65
C LYS A 212 -2.35 3.23 6.81
N ILE A 213 -2.93 3.40 5.62
CA ILE A 213 -3.32 2.27 4.75
C ILE A 213 -2.14 1.40 4.34
N PHE A 214 -0.94 1.97 4.30
CA PHE A 214 0.29 1.27 3.88
C PHE A 214 1.02 0.62 5.07
N ASP A 215 0.57 0.87 6.30
CA ASP A 215 1.13 0.24 7.50
C ASP A 215 0.40 -1.08 7.76
N MET A 216 1.04 -2.18 7.39
CA MET A 216 0.47 -3.52 7.54
C MET A 216 0.30 -3.94 9.01
N ASP A 217 0.97 -3.26 9.95
CA ASP A 217 0.82 -3.47 11.39
C ASP A 217 -0.19 -2.50 12.02
N TYR A 218 -0.75 -1.55 11.26
CA TYR A 218 -1.84 -0.68 11.73
C TYR A 218 -3.13 -1.48 11.93
N CYS A 219 -3.48 -1.73 13.19
CA CYS A 219 -4.68 -2.49 13.56
C CYS A 219 -5.46 -1.95 14.80
N PRO A 220 -5.72 -0.63 14.93
CA PRO A 220 -6.66 -0.18 15.95
C PRO A 220 -8.04 -0.81 15.71
N LYS A 221 -8.63 -1.41 16.75
CA LYS A 221 -9.93 -2.11 16.66
C LYS A 221 -11.06 -1.26 16.08
N TYR A 222 -10.94 0.07 16.20
CA TYR A 222 -11.92 1.03 15.72
C TYR A 222 -11.95 1.14 14.18
N SER A 223 -10.78 1.11 13.52
CA SER A 223 -10.67 1.41 12.09
C SER A 223 -10.01 0.32 11.25
N ALA A 224 -9.34 -0.66 11.87
CA ALA A 224 -8.56 -1.64 11.12
C ALA A 224 -8.53 -3.03 11.75
N SER A 225 -8.42 -4.04 10.89
CA SER A 225 -8.23 -5.43 11.30
C SER A 225 -6.75 -5.76 11.57
N PRO A 226 -6.44 -6.75 12.41
CA PRO A 226 -5.08 -7.27 12.51
C PRO A 226 -4.64 -7.92 11.19
N PHE A 227 -3.32 -7.96 10.94
CA PHE A 227 -2.72 -8.38 9.68
C PHE A 227 -3.24 -9.71 9.11
N ASP A 228 -3.50 -10.68 9.98
CA ASP A 228 -3.96 -12.02 9.62
C ASP A 228 -5.39 -12.05 9.11
N LYS A 229 -6.18 -11.01 9.39
CA LYS A 229 -7.57 -10.83 8.98
C LYS A 229 -7.75 -9.75 7.90
N LYS A 230 -6.68 -9.09 7.47
CA LYS A 230 -6.76 -8.03 6.46
C LYS A 230 -6.93 -8.60 5.06
N SER A 231 -7.81 -7.99 4.27
CA SER A 231 -7.68 -8.00 2.82
C SER A 231 -6.54 -7.04 2.45
N ILE A 232 -5.47 -7.55 1.82
CA ILE A 232 -4.27 -6.79 1.46
C ILE A 232 -4.09 -6.83 -0.05
N GLN A 233 -4.18 -5.65 -0.65
CA GLN A 233 -3.90 -5.41 -2.05
C GLN A 233 -2.48 -4.88 -2.24
N ALA A 234 -2.02 -4.94 -3.47
CA ALA A 234 -0.68 -4.61 -3.89
C ALA A 234 -0.73 -3.78 -5.17
N THR A 235 0.10 -2.74 -5.24
CA THR A 235 0.32 -1.97 -6.46
C THR A 235 1.77 -2.00 -6.89
N PHE A 236 1.98 -2.02 -8.20
CA PHE A 236 3.29 -2.06 -8.84
C PHE A 236 3.19 -1.54 -10.28
N TRP A 237 4.33 -1.21 -10.90
CA TRP A 237 4.34 -0.55 -12.21
C TRP A 237 4.17 -1.48 -13.41
N ASN A 238 4.74 -2.69 -13.34
CA ASN A 238 4.81 -3.62 -14.47
C ASN A 238 4.70 -5.08 -14.05
N LEU A 239 4.25 -5.93 -14.99
CA LEU A 239 4.25 -7.38 -14.85
C LEU A 239 5.00 -7.99 -16.04
N SER A 240 6.07 -8.74 -15.77
CA SER A 240 6.77 -9.54 -16.78
C SER A 240 6.23 -10.98 -16.81
N VAL A 241 6.26 -11.61 -17.98
CA VAL A 241 5.94 -13.03 -18.17
C VAL A 241 6.88 -13.93 -17.35
N ASP A 242 8.12 -13.48 -17.13
CA ASP A 242 9.13 -14.23 -16.38
C ASP A 242 8.84 -14.25 -14.86
N GLU A 243 7.94 -13.39 -14.39
CA GLU A 243 7.47 -13.35 -13.00
C GLU A 243 6.32 -14.33 -12.74
N ILE A 244 5.67 -14.83 -13.80
CA ILE A 244 4.47 -15.67 -13.71
C ILE A 244 4.82 -17.08 -13.22
N ILE A 245 4.08 -17.53 -12.21
CA ILE A 245 4.13 -18.91 -11.72
C ILE A 245 3.01 -19.74 -12.36
N LYS A 246 1.80 -19.18 -12.41
CA LYS A 246 0.60 -19.92 -12.83
C LYS A 246 -0.46 -18.99 -13.41
N VAL A 247 -1.22 -19.51 -14.38
CA VAL A 247 -2.37 -18.83 -14.97
C VAL A 247 -3.59 -19.75 -14.92
N ASP A 248 -4.68 -19.27 -14.32
CA ASP A 248 -5.98 -19.96 -14.33
C ASP A 248 -6.97 -19.17 -15.20
N LYS A 249 -7.47 -19.77 -16.28
CA LYS A 249 -8.48 -19.18 -17.18
C LYS A 249 -9.88 -19.38 -16.60
N PHE A 250 -10.75 -18.38 -16.72
CA PHE A 250 -12.14 -18.47 -16.26
C PHE A 250 -13.09 -17.58 -17.07
N VAL A 251 -14.39 -17.81 -16.87
CA VAL A 251 -15.47 -16.93 -17.31
C VAL A 251 -16.15 -16.38 -16.06
N ALA A 252 -16.29 -15.06 -15.95
CA ALA A 252 -16.92 -14.42 -14.81
C ALA A 252 -18.41 -14.79 -14.72
N ARG A 253 -18.89 -15.04 -13.50
CA ARG A 253 -20.23 -15.56 -13.22
C ARG A 253 -21.28 -14.47 -13.08
#